data_AF-A0A392SXB6-F1
#
_entry.id   AF-A0A392SXB6-F1
#
_cell.length_a   1.000
_cell.length_b   1.000
_cell.length_c   1.000
_cell.angle_alpha   90.00
_cell.angle_beta   90.00
_cell.angle_gamma   90.00
#
_symmetry.space_group_name_H-M   'P 1'
#
loop_
_entity.id
_entity.type
_entity.pdbx_description
1 polymer ?
#
loop_
_entity_poly.entity_id
_entity_poly.type
_entity_poly.pdbx_seq_one_letter_code
_entity_poly.pdbx_strand_id
1 'polypeptide(L)' 'IMAAARTNAQIVEALATLTNIVARDNQPRREDEMRLEQFMRQKPPTFTEGYNPDSAHKWLEEVEIIFEAMGCSEE' A
#
# COMPACT_ATOMS: atom_id res chain seq x y z
N ILE A 1 44.52 9.51 -21.04
CA ILE A 1 43.73 10.32 -20.07
C ILE A 1 42.24 10.35 -20.45
N MET A 2 41.85 10.71 -21.68
CA MET A 2 40.43 10.76 -22.10
C MET A 2 39.65 9.43 -22.00
N ALA A 3 40.27 8.29 -22.35
CA ALA A 3 39.61 6.98 -22.28
C ALA A 3 39.21 6.60 -20.84
N ALA A 4 40.10 6.83 -19.86
CA ALA A 4 39.81 6.57 -18.46
C ALA A 4 38.70 7.48 -17.89
N ALA A 5 38.64 8.75 -18.32
CA ALA A 5 37.57 9.66 -17.94
C ALA A 5 36.20 9.19 -18.45
N ARG A 6 36.13 8.66 -19.68
CA ARG A 6 34.91 8.08 -20.26
C ARG A 6 34.44 6.86 -19.47
N THR A 7 35.35 5.95 -19.11
CA THR A 7 35.02 4.76 -18.32
C THR A 7 34.52 5.14 -16.92
N ASN A 8 35.16 6.12 -16.27
CA ASN A 8 34.72 6.60 -14.95
C ASN A 8 33.31 7.21 -15.01
N ALA A 9 32.99 7.98 -16.06
CA ALA A 9 31.65 8.54 -16.23
C ALA A 9 30.58 7.45 -16.39
N GLN A 10 30.86 6.39 -17.16
CA GLN A 10 29.95 5.27 -17.34
C GLN A 10 29.71 4.49 -16.03
N ILE A 11 30.74 4.34 -15.20
CA ILE A 11 30.62 3.70 -13.88
C ILE A 11 29.73 4.54 -12.96
N VAL A 12 29.91 5.87 -12.93
CA VAL A 12 29.07 6.77 -12.12
C VAL A 12 27.62 6.74 -12.58
N GLU A 13 27.36 6.70 -13.89
CA GLU A 13 26.01 6.60 -14.44
C GLU A 13 25.33 5.26 -14.07
N ALA A 14 26.08 4.16 -14.15
CA ALA A 14 25.58 2.85 -13.74
C ALA A 14 25.27 2.82 -12.22
N LEU A 15 26.12 3.41 -11.39
CA LEU A 15 25.90 3.52 -9.94
C LEU A 15 24.68 4.40 -9.60
N ALA A 16 24.49 5.52 -10.31
CA ALA A 16 23.33 6.38 -10.14
C ALA A 16 22.02 5.64 -10.52
N THR A 17 22.07 4.85 -11.59
CA THR A 17 20.93 4.01 -12.02
C THR A 17 20.58 2.96 -10.97
N LEU A 18 21.58 2.25 -10.44
CA LEU A 18 21.37 1.26 -9.38
C LEU A 18 20.80 1.90 -8.10
N THR A 19 21.33 3.07 -7.72
CA THR A 19 20.83 3.83 -6.55
C THR A 19 19.35 4.20 -6.72
N ASN A 20 18.95 4.64 -7.90
CA ASN A 20 17.54 4.96 -8.20
C ASN A 20 16.62 3.73 -8.15
N ILE A 21 17.09 2.56 -8.57
CA ILE A 21 16.32 1.30 -8.49
C ILE A 21 16.12 0.91 -7.02
N VAL A 22 17.21 0.89 -6.24
CA VAL A 22 17.15 0.55 -4.81
C VAL A 22 16.25 1.53 -4.05
N ALA A 23 16.30 2.82 -4.37
CA ALA A 23 15.44 3.83 -3.73
C ALA A 23 13.94 3.62 -4.01
N ARG A 24 13.58 3.16 -5.22
CA ARG A 24 12.19 2.86 -5.59
C ARG A 24 11.67 1.60 -4.89
N ASP A 25 12.48 0.55 -4.85
CA ASP A 25 12.09 -0.73 -4.23
C ASP A 25 12.05 -0.65 -2.69
N ASN A 26 12.87 0.20 -2.09
CA ASN A 26 12.84 0.48 -0.64
C ASN A 26 11.85 1.58 -0.26
N GLN A 27 11.04 2.10 -1.18
CA GLN A 27 9.98 3.02 -0.81
C GLN A 27 9.06 2.29 0.17
N PRO A 28 8.89 2.79 1.42
CA PRO A 28 7.99 2.16 2.36
C PRO A 28 6.62 2.09 1.71
N ARG A 29 6.04 0.90 1.64
CA ARG A 29 4.66 0.76 1.20
C ARG A 29 3.81 1.69 2.04
N ARG A 30 2.92 2.44 1.40
CA ARG A 30 2.15 3.41 2.16
C ARG A 30 1.28 2.67 3.17
N GLU A 31 1.17 3.23 4.36
CA GLU A 31 0.45 2.60 5.47
C GLU A 31 -1.02 2.32 5.11
N ASP A 32 -1.65 3.20 4.32
CA ASP A 32 -3.02 3.02 3.80
C ASP A 32 -3.15 1.79 2.89
N GLU A 33 -2.14 1.52 2.05
CA GLU A 33 -2.12 0.31 1.22
C GLU A 33 -2.02 -0.96 2.07
N MET A 34 -1.21 -0.95 3.14
CA MET A 34 -1.08 -2.09 4.05
C MET A 34 -2.38 -2.33 4.84
N ARG A 35 -3.02 -1.27 5.32
CA ARG A 35 -4.31 -1.34 6.03
C ARG A 35 -5.41 -1.87 5.10
N LEU A 36 -5.49 -1.38 3.86
CA LEU A 36 -6.47 -1.86 2.87
C LEU A 36 -6.29 -3.35 2.55
N GLU A 37 -5.05 -3.80 2.33
CA GLU A 37 -4.80 -5.23 2.08
C GLU A 37 -5.19 -6.11 3.26
N GLN A 38 -4.93 -5.66 4.48
CA GLN A 38 -5.33 -6.36 5.69
C GLN A 38 -6.86 -6.44 5.80
N PHE A 39 -7.57 -5.36 5.49
CA PHE A 39 -9.04 -5.34 5.45
C PHE A 39 -9.58 -6.35 4.43
N MET A 40 -9.07 -6.35 3.20
CA MET A 40 -9.51 -7.27 2.15
C MET A 40 -9.22 -8.75 2.48
N ARG A 41 -8.16 -9.04 3.25
CA ARG A 41 -7.89 -10.40 3.75
C ARG A 41 -8.97 -10.91 4.70
N GLN A 42 -9.69 -10.02 5.39
CA GLN A 42 -10.83 -10.39 6.24
C GLN A 42 -12.10 -10.72 5.45
N LYS A 43 -12.08 -10.54 4.12
CA LYS A 43 -13.21 -10.78 3.21
C LYS A 43 -14.48 -10.04 3.69
N PRO A 44 -14.43 -8.70 3.70
CA PRO A 44 -15.55 -7.90 4.19
C PRO A 44 -16.83 -8.22 3.41
N PRO A 45 -18.01 -8.16 4.07
CA PRO A 45 -19.28 -8.43 3.41
C PRO A 45 -19.56 -7.38 2.32
N THR A 46 -20.17 -7.82 1.21
CA THR A 46 -20.64 -6.91 0.17
C THR A 46 -22.07 -6.47 0.49
N PHE A 47 -22.33 -5.17 0.51
CA PHE A 47 -23.68 -4.65 0.65
C PHE A 47 -24.44 -4.75 -0.68
N THR A 48 -25.58 -5.46 -0.69
CA THR A 48 -26.37 -5.73 -1.91
C THR A 48 -27.84 -5.31 -1.82
N GLU A 49 -28.33 -4.90 -0.65
CA GLU A 49 -29.78 -4.77 -0.38
C GLU A 49 -30.38 -3.37 -0.70
N GLY A 50 -29.69 -2.52 -1.46
CA GLY A 50 -30.24 -1.22 -1.89
C GLY A 50 -30.48 -0.25 -0.72
N TYR A 51 -31.64 0.42 -0.67
CA TYR A 51 -31.97 1.44 0.34
C TYR A 51 -32.65 0.89 1.60
N ASN A 52 -32.34 -0.34 2.02
CA ASN A 52 -32.86 -0.89 3.27
C ASN A 52 -32.02 -0.39 4.47
N PRO A 53 -32.57 0.44 5.37
CA PRO A 53 -31.81 1.00 6.48
C PRO A 53 -31.37 -0.06 7.50
N ASP A 54 -32.19 -1.09 7.75
CA ASP A 54 -31.86 -2.14 8.72
C ASP A 54 -30.71 -3.01 8.21
N SER A 55 -30.76 -3.38 6.92
CA SER A 55 -29.69 -4.15 6.29
C SER A 55 -28.40 -3.33 6.15
N ALA A 56 -28.51 -2.03 5.91
CA ALA A 56 -27.36 -1.13 5.89
C ALA A 56 -26.73 -1.03 7.28
N HIS A 57 -27.53 -0.93 8.33
CA HIS A 57 -27.04 -0.91 9.70
C HIS A 57 -26.28 -2.18 10.06
N LYS A 58 -26.88 -3.35 9.78
CA LYS A 58 -26.21 -4.64 10.02
C LYS A 58 -24.91 -4.79 9.22
N TRP A 59 -24.88 -4.34 7.97
CA TRP A 59 -23.65 -4.36 7.17
C TRP A 59 -22.55 -3.48 7.78
N LEU A 60 -22.92 -2.31 8.33
CA LEU A 60 -21.97 -1.44 9.03
C LEU A 60 -21.43 -2.10 10.30
N GLU A 61 -22.27 -2.77 11.10
CA GLU A 61 -21.81 -3.51 12.29
C GLU A 61 -20.78 -4.59 11.92
N GLU A 62 -21.02 -5.35 10.84
CA GLU A 62 -20.08 -6.38 10.39
C GLU A 62 -18.75 -5.78 9.88
N VAL A 63 -18.79 -4.62 9.24
CA VAL A 63 -17.59 -3.88 8.80
C VAL A 63 -16.82 -3.31 10.00
N GLU A 64 -17.51 -2.79 11.00
CA GLU A 64 -16.92 -2.22 12.22
C GLU A 64 -16.15 -3.28 13.02
N ILE A 65 -16.68 -4.49 13.15
CA ILE A 65 -16.00 -5.63 13.77
C ILE A 65 -14.64 -5.92 13.09
N ILE A 66 -14.57 -5.75 11.76
CA ILE A 66 -13.32 -5.95 11.02
C ILE A 66 -12.31 -4.86 11.37
N PHE A 67 -12.74 -3.59 11.43
CA PHE A 67 -11.88 -2.48 11.84
C PHE A 67 -11.36 -2.66 13.27
N GLU A 68 -12.21 -3.11 14.19
CA GLU A 68 -11.82 -3.41 15.57
C GLU A 68 -10.79 -4.55 15.63
N ALA A 69 -11.01 -5.64 14.88
CA ALA A 69 -10.06 -6.76 14.79
C ALA A 69 -8.71 -6.37 14.19
N MET A 70 -8.68 -5.32 13.35
CA MET A 70 -7.46 -4.74 12.81
C MET A 70 -6.77 -3.76 13.76
N GLY A 71 -7.41 -3.37 14.87
CA GLY A 71 -6.91 -2.38 15.81
C GLY A 71 -6.97 -0.94 15.25
N CYS A 72 -7.89 -0.67 14.33
CA CYS A 72 -8.11 0.68 13.83
C CYS A 72 -8.77 1.54 14.91
N SER A 73 -8.27 2.77 15.07
CA SER A 73 -8.92 3.78 15.91
C SER A 73 -9.87 4.64 15.07
N GLU A 74 -10.88 5.21 15.71
CA GLU A 74 -11.59 6.36 15.16
C GLU A 74 -10.60 7.54 15.04
N GLU A 75 -10.54 8.17 13.87
CA GLU A 75 -9.75 9.40 13.62
C GLU A 75 -10.66 10.63 13.50
#